data_AF-H5UVJ4-F1
#
_entry.id   AF-H5UVJ4-F1
#
_cell.length_a   1.000
_cell.length_b   1.000
_cell.length_c   1.000
_cell.angle_alpha   90.00
_cell.angle_beta   90.00
_cell.angle_gamma   90.00
#
_symmetry.space_group_name_H-M   'P 1'
#
loop_
_entity.id
_entity.type
_entity.pdbx_description
1 polymer ?
#
loop_
_entity_poly.entity_id
_entity_poly.type
_entity_poly.pdbx_seq_one_letter_code
_entity_poly.pdbx_strand_id
1 'polypeptide(L)'
;MPALRRQDVLVFTASLPVLALGVAPVWLAGESMWRIPCLVALVLMHLPLLVRSRLPWVTFAATAVGALVLLTSPALPPSATHLPGALPPVLLPSAALFGVAIYSVAAHARTYRPLAALIGVAGAVELTAALWNGLPWLLVPSIPEAWRVAVGLGGALLVALAYACGRWRALAAAHGDLTARWSYASEENHHQHLDLAVTQQQARMAGEVQRAVAAHLEDILDQAREGRRAARRAPGLAADALAGITTSGEEALGRVQSLLSLLDAPDPTRSSTTNPSSPSSPPSTPSRRSRSSSTSRASSTRPAGRASPSPSR
;
A
#
# COMPACT_ATOMS: atom_id res chain seq x y z
N MET A 1 2.96 -1.92 -26.86
CA MET A 1 2.98 -0.55 -26.32
C MET A 1 2.43 -0.57 -24.89
N PRO A 2 3.19 -0.13 -23.88
CA PRO A 2 2.75 -0.27 -22.49
C PRO A 2 1.63 0.73 -22.18
N ALA A 3 0.51 0.24 -21.65
CA ALA A 3 -0.72 1.00 -21.41
C ALA A 3 -0.48 2.27 -20.57
N LEU A 4 -0.93 3.43 -21.07
CA LEU A 4 -0.87 4.69 -20.36
C LEU A 4 -1.63 4.57 -19.04
N ARG A 5 -1.07 5.08 -17.92
CA ARG A 5 -1.79 5.10 -16.65
C ARG A 5 -2.95 6.10 -16.77
N ARG A 6 -4.15 5.68 -16.37
CA ARG A 6 -5.36 6.53 -16.36
C ARG A 6 -5.12 7.89 -15.69
N GLN A 7 -4.30 7.93 -14.64
CA GLN A 7 -3.97 9.15 -13.92
C GLN A 7 -3.17 10.16 -14.74
N ASP A 8 -2.29 9.71 -15.65
CA ASP A 8 -1.49 10.60 -16.50
C ASP A 8 -2.36 11.22 -17.59
N VAL A 9 -3.29 10.44 -18.15
CA VAL A 9 -4.30 10.94 -19.10
C VAL A 9 -5.17 12.00 -18.44
N LEU A 10 -5.64 11.77 -17.21
CA LEU A 10 -6.46 12.75 -16.48
C LEU A 10 -5.73 14.07 -16.24
N VAL A 11 -4.47 14.02 -15.81
CA VAL A 11 -3.66 15.24 -15.59
C VAL A 11 -3.40 15.97 -16.90
N PHE A 12 -3.09 15.24 -17.97
CA PHE A 12 -2.92 15.84 -19.29
C PHE A 12 -4.21 16.50 -19.77
N THR A 13 -5.36 15.82 -19.68
CA THR A 13 -6.66 16.41 -20.06
C THR A 13 -7.01 17.64 -19.23
N ALA A 14 -6.69 17.63 -17.94
CA ALA A 14 -6.90 18.79 -17.06
C ALA A 14 -5.97 19.97 -17.40
N SER A 15 -4.82 19.72 -18.04
CA SER A 15 -3.88 20.75 -18.46
C SER A 15 -4.23 21.40 -19.82
N LEU A 16 -5.08 20.78 -20.64
CA LEU A 16 -5.50 21.35 -21.93
C LEU A 16 -6.18 22.73 -21.85
N PRO A 17 -7.10 23.02 -20.91
CA PRO A 17 -7.65 24.38 -20.78
C PRO A 17 -6.57 25.38 -20.37
N VAL A 18 -5.60 24.97 -19.55
CA VAL A 18 -4.45 25.80 -19.14
C VAL A 18 -3.54 26.09 -20.34
N LEU A 19 -3.34 25.10 -21.22
CA LEU A 19 -2.62 25.28 -22.48
C LEU A 19 -3.33 26.28 -23.40
N ALA A 20 -4.63 26.10 -23.62
CA ALA A 20 -5.42 26.99 -24.45
C ALA A 20 -5.37 28.43 -23.94
N LEU A 21 -5.47 28.61 -22.62
CA LEU A 21 -5.37 29.91 -21.95
C LEU A 21 -3.97 30.54 -22.10
N GLY A 22 -2.89 29.75 -22.11
CA GLY A 22 -1.54 30.23 -22.33
C GLY A 22 -1.21 30.54 -23.79
N VAL A 23 -1.77 29.77 -24.73
CA VAL A 23 -1.55 29.93 -26.18
C VAL A 23 -2.26 31.18 -26.72
N ALA A 24 -3.48 31.48 -26.23
CA ALA A 24 -4.27 32.61 -26.70
C ALA A 24 -3.52 33.96 -26.67
N PRO A 25 -2.93 34.42 -25.55
CA PRO A 25 -2.21 35.70 -25.53
C PRO A 25 -0.92 35.68 -26.36
N VAL A 26 -0.22 34.53 -26.44
CA VAL A 26 0.97 34.40 -27.29
C VAL A 26 0.61 34.51 -28.77
N TRP A 27 -0.56 34.01 -29.16
CA TRP A 27 -1.08 34.11 -30.52
C TRP A 27 -1.52 35.54 -30.87
N LEU A 28 -2.21 36.21 -29.94
CA LEU A 28 -2.70 37.58 -30.09
C LEU A 28 -1.58 38.63 -30.09
N ALA A 29 -0.39 38.31 -29.56
CA ALA A 29 0.77 39.19 -29.57
C ALA A 29 1.33 39.49 -30.98
N GLY A 30 0.81 38.87 -32.03
CA GLY A 30 1.14 39.19 -33.43
C GLY A 30 2.43 38.54 -33.93
N GLU A 31 3.04 39.14 -34.96
CA GLU A 31 4.30 38.65 -35.56
C GLU A 31 5.51 39.06 -34.71
N SER A 32 5.72 38.35 -33.61
CA SER A 32 6.97 38.42 -32.84
C SER A 32 7.86 37.24 -33.19
N MET A 33 9.16 37.48 -33.34
CA MET A 33 10.18 36.42 -33.45
C MET A 33 10.14 35.43 -32.27
N TRP A 34 9.57 35.83 -31.13
CA TRP A 34 9.38 35.01 -29.94
C TRP A 34 8.10 34.16 -29.93
N ARG A 35 7.20 34.33 -30.89
CA ARG A 35 5.92 33.59 -30.93
C ARG A 35 6.14 32.08 -31.01
N ILE A 36 6.94 31.63 -31.97
CA ILE A 36 7.23 30.21 -32.20
C ILE A 36 7.91 29.56 -30.98
N PRO A 37 9.02 30.09 -30.42
CA PRO A 37 9.67 29.48 -29.26
C PRO A 37 8.75 29.45 -28.03
N CYS A 38 7.91 30.46 -27.80
CA CYS A 38 6.93 30.44 -26.71
C CYS A 38 5.86 29.35 -26.90
N LEU A 39 5.33 29.18 -28.12
CA LEU A 39 4.38 28.09 -28.41
C LEU A 39 5.03 26.71 -28.24
N VAL A 40 6.26 26.55 -28.72
CA VAL A 40 7.03 25.31 -28.54
C VAL A 40 7.26 25.05 -27.05
N ALA A 41 7.64 26.05 -26.27
CA ALA A 41 7.83 25.93 -24.83
C ALA A 41 6.53 25.52 -24.12
N LEU A 42 5.38 26.12 -24.48
CA LEU A 42 4.08 25.74 -23.93
C LEU A 42 3.75 24.28 -24.24
N VAL A 43 3.91 23.84 -25.49
CA VAL A 43 3.70 22.43 -25.87
C VAL A 43 4.67 21.52 -25.11
N LEU A 44 5.95 21.91 -25.00
CA LEU A 44 7.00 21.18 -24.31
C LEU A 44 6.75 21.06 -22.81
N MET A 45 6.03 22.00 -22.18
CA MET A 45 5.63 21.87 -20.78
C MET A 45 4.45 20.90 -20.57
N HIS A 46 3.57 20.74 -21.56
CA HIS A 46 2.34 19.92 -21.42
C HIS A 46 2.50 18.49 -21.94
N LEU A 47 3.14 18.32 -23.10
CA LEU A 47 3.28 17.01 -23.76
C LEU A 47 3.97 15.94 -22.88
N PRO A 48 5.04 16.26 -22.13
CA PRO A 48 5.71 15.27 -21.29
C PRO A 48 4.84 14.75 -20.15
N LEU A 49 3.78 15.45 -19.74
CA LEU A 49 2.88 15.01 -18.66
C LEU A 49 2.26 13.64 -18.93
N LEU A 50 2.13 13.23 -20.20
CA LEU A 50 1.68 11.90 -20.61
C LEU A 50 2.63 10.77 -20.18
N VAL A 51 3.91 11.07 -19.97
CA VAL A 51 4.97 10.10 -19.67
C VAL A 51 5.57 10.30 -18.27
N ARG A 52 4.99 11.20 -17.46
CA ARG A 52 5.53 11.62 -16.15
C ARG A 52 5.74 10.51 -15.15
N SER A 53 4.92 9.46 -15.18
CA SER A 53 5.04 8.33 -14.26
C SER A 53 6.18 7.37 -14.63
N ARG A 54 6.63 7.38 -15.89
CA ARG A 54 7.68 6.49 -16.39
C ARG A 54 9.03 7.18 -16.48
N LEU A 55 9.03 8.42 -16.97
CA LEU A 55 10.24 9.20 -17.21
C LEU A 55 10.13 10.56 -16.51
N PRO A 56 10.02 10.60 -15.16
CA PRO A 56 9.83 11.85 -14.43
C PRO A 56 10.96 12.86 -14.69
N TRP A 57 12.18 12.38 -14.94
CA TRP A 57 13.31 13.24 -15.28
C TRP A 57 13.13 13.95 -16.63
N VAL A 58 12.61 13.26 -17.65
CA VAL A 58 12.37 13.85 -18.98
C VAL A 58 11.32 14.94 -18.84
N THR A 59 10.25 14.68 -18.08
CA THR A 59 9.21 15.67 -17.86
C THR A 59 9.73 16.90 -17.16
N PHE A 60 10.59 16.71 -16.16
CA PHE A 60 11.21 17.81 -15.45
C PHE A 60 12.15 18.62 -16.35
N ALA A 61 13.06 17.96 -17.06
CA ALA A 61 13.98 18.63 -17.98
C ALA A 61 13.22 19.42 -19.06
N ALA A 62 12.20 18.82 -19.68
CA ALA A 62 11.36 19.47 -20.68
C ALA A 62 10.61 20.69 -20.11
N THR A 63 10.01 20.56 -18.92
CA THR A 63 9.33 21.70 -18.27
C THR A 63 10.29 22.80 -17.81
N ALA A 64 11.50 22.44 -17.37
CA ALA A 64 12.52 23.39 -16.96
C ALA A 64 13.03 24.20 -18.17
N VAL A 65 13.28 23.54 -19.29
CA VAL A 65 13.64 24.20 -20.56
C VAL A 65 12.51 25.11 -21.02
N GLY A 66 11.25 24.64 -21.01
CA GLY A 66 10.10 25.47 -21.35
C GLY A 66 9.95 26.70 -20.46
N ALA A 67 10.13 26.54 -19.14
CA ALA A 67 10.09 27.65 -18.20
C ALA A 67 11.22 28.66 -18.44
N LEU A 68 12.43 28.19 -18.76
CA LEU A 68 13.57 29.05 -19.07
C LEU A 68 13.34 29.85 -20.34
N VAL A 69 12.78 29.23 -21.39
CA VAL A 69 12.39 29.96 -22.62
C VAL A 69 11.36 31.05 -22.30
N LEU A 70 10.31 30.74 -21.53
CA LEU A 70 9.29 31.73 -21.14
C LEU A 70 9.85 32.85 -20.26
N LEU A 71 10.86 32.56 -19.44
CA LEU A 71 11.55 33.53 -18.60
C LEU A 71 12.43 34.49 -19.43
N THR A 72 13.10 33.98 -20.47
CA THR A 72 13.93 34.80 -21.38
C THR A 72 13.13 35.58 -22.42
N SER A 73 11.87 35.21 -22.63
CA SER A 73 11.01 35.86 -23.62
C SER A 73 10.67 37.29 -23.19
N PRO A 74 10.61 38.26 -24.14
CA PRO A 74 10.11 39.59 -23.86
C PRO A 74 8.66 39.56 -23.37
N ALA A 75 8.28 40.59 -22.61
CA ALA A 75 6.93 40.75 -22.09
C ALA A 75 5.90 40.88 -23.23
N LEU A 76 4.74 40.27 -23.03
CA LEU A 76 3.62 40.32 -23.97
C LEU A 76 3.02 41.73 -23.96
N PRO A 77 2.68 42.29 -25.13
CA PRO A 77 2.07 43.62 -25.20
C PRO A 77 0.66 43.61 -24.57
N PRO A 78 0.20 44.75 -24.01
CA PRO A 78 -1.10 44.85 -23.33
C PRO A 78 -2.28 44.55 -24.27
N SER A 79 -2.11 44.76 -25.58
CA SER A 79 -3.11 44.39 -26.59
C SER A 79 -3.41 42.90 -26.64
N ALA A 80 -2.46 42.04 -26.23
CA ALA A 80 -2.61 40.59 -26.30
C ALA A 80 -3.22 39.98 -25.03
N THR A 81 -3.09 40.67 -23.88
CA THR A 81 -3.55 40.15 -22.58
C THR A 81 -4.77 40.86 -22.02
N HIS A 82 -5.19 41.98 -22.62
CA HIS A 82 -6.24 42.88 -22.11
C HIS A 82 -5.94 43.43 -20.71
N LEU A 83 -4.68 43.37 -20.26
CA LEU A 83 -4.24 43.90 -18.98
C LEU A 83 -3.64 45.31 -19.19
N PRO A 84 -3.65 46.16 -18.16
CA PRO A 84 -3.15 47.54 -18.25
C PRO A 84 -1.63 47.64 -18.49
N GLY A 85 -0.90 46.53 -18.47
CA GLY A 85 0.56 46.51 -18.64
C GLY A 85 1.07 45.25 -19.32
N ALA A 86 2.35 45.30 -19.71
CA ALA A 86 3.01 44.18 -20.36
C ALA A 86 3.16 42.99 -19.40
N LEU A 87 2.72 41.80 -19.83
CA LEU A 87 2.72 40.60 -19.00
C LEU A 87 3.91 39.70 -19.38
N PRO A 88 4.83 39.39 -18.46
CA PRO A 88 5.85 38.38 -18.69
C PRO A 88 5.21 37.00 -18.96
N PRO A 89 5.63 36.29 -20.01
CA PRO A 89 5.10 34.94 -20.30
C PRO A 89 5.27 33.94 -19.17
N VAL A 90 6.27 34.13 -18.30
CA VAL A 90 6.48 33.26 -17.12
C VAL A 90 5.35 33.35 -16.08
N LEU A 91 4.52 34.40 -16.11
CA LEU A 91 3.34 34.53 -15.24
C LEU A 91 2.10 33.85 -15.83
N LEU A 92 2.19 33.25 -17.02
CA LEU A 92 1.10 32.47 -17.58
C LEU A 92 0.78 31.28 -16.67
N PRO A 93 -0.50 30.87 -16.54
CA PRO A 93 -0.91 29.73 -15.72
C PRO A 93 -0.16 28.43 -16.03
N SER A 94 0.34 28.27 -17.26
CA SER A 94 1.17 27.14 -17.68
C SER A 94 2.48 27.00 -16.90
N ALA A 95 3.02 28.09 -16.34
CA ALA A 95 4.23 28.04 -15.51
C ALA A 95 4.04 27.23 -14.22
N ALA A 96 2.80 27.13 -13.71
CA ALA A 96 2.48 26.29 -12.55
C ALA A 96 2.75 24.79 -12.79
N LEU A 97 2.82 24.35 -14.06
CA LEU A 97 3.19 22.98 -14.41
C LEU A 97 4.63 22.64 -14.03
N PHE A 98 5.52 23.63 -13.88
CA PHE A 98 6.86 23.40 -13.36
C PHE A 98 6.81 22.83 -11.93
N GLY A 99 5.89 23.32 -11.09
CA GLY A 99 5.64 22.75 -9.76
C GLY A 99 5.18 21.30 -9.83
N VAL A 100 4.29 20.98 -10.77
CA VAL A 100 3.82 19.59 -11.01
C VAL A 100 4.97 18.67 -11.44
N ALA A 101 5.92 19.19 -12.22
CA ALA A 101 7.11 18.46 -12.63
C ALA A 101 8.07 18.20 -11.46
N ILE A 102 8.32 19.21 -10.61
CA ILE A 102 9.10 19.06 -9.37
C ILE A 102 8.47 18.00 -8.46
N TYR A 103 7.16 18.07 -8.26
CA TYR A 103 6.41 17.07 -7.50
C TYR A 103 6.64 15.65 -8.06
N SER A 104 6.59 15.50 -9.39
CA SER A 104 6.72 14.20 -10.05
C SER A 104 8.11 13.59 -9.85
N VAL A 105 9.18 14.39 -9.93
CA VAL A 105 10.56 13.95 -9.64
C VAL A 105 10.73 13.63 -8.15
N ALA A 106 10.23 14.49 -7.26
CA ALA A 106 10.32 14.27 -5.81
C ALA A 106 9.63 12.95 -5.40
N ALA A 107 8.46 12.66 -5.99
CA ALA A 107 7.71 11.44 -5.72
C ALA A 107 8.41 10.18 -6.28
N HIS A 108 8.87 10.19 -7.54
CA HIS A 108 9.25 8.96 -8.24
C HIS A 108 10.75 8.74 -8.42
N ALA A 109 11.58 9.79 -8.41
CA ALA A 109 12.99 9.69 -8.79
C ALA A 109 13.92 9.92 -7.60
N ARG A 110 14.21 8.87 -6.82
CA ARG A 110 15.00 8.96 -5.58
C ARG A 110 16.40 9.55 -5.78
N THR A 111 17.07 9.22 -6.87
CA THR A 111 18.44 9.68 -7.19
C THR A 111 18.52 11.17 -7.52
N TYR A 112 17.50 11.73 -8.18
CA TYR A 112 17.53 13.10 -8.70
C TYR A 112 16.80 14.13 -7.81
N ARG A 113 16.36 13.73 -6.61
CA ARG A 113 15.65 14.61 -5.67
C ARG A 113 16.42 15.87 -5.26
N PRO A 114 17.72 15.81 -4.86
CA PRO A 114 18.43 17.01 -4.44
C PRO A 114 18.64 17.96 -5.62
N LEU A 115 18.89 17.41 -6.83
CA LEU A 115 19.06 18.19 -8.04
C LEU A 115 17.77 18.95 -8.41
N ALA A 116 16.61 18.30 -8.33
CA ALA A 116 15.33 18.95 -8.59
C ALA A 116 15.00 20.04 -7.57
N ALA A 117 15.38 19.86 -6.30
CA ALA A 117 15.24 20.91 -5.29
C ALA A 117 16.14 22.11 -5.61
N LEU A 118 17.41 21.87 -5.96
CA LEU A 118 18.36 22.92 -6.31
C LEU A 118 17.87 23.72 -7.52
N ILE A 119 17.48 23.04 -8.60
CA ILE A 119 16.96 23.69 -9.81
C ILE A 119 15.63 24.41 -9.53
N GLY A 120 14.76 23.86 -8.69
CA GLY A 120 13.53 24.53 -8.27
C GLY A 120 13.78 25.82 -7.50
N VAL A 121 14.73 25.81 -6.57
CA VAL A 121 15.15 27.01 -5.81
C VAL A 121 15.82 28.01 -6.75
N ALA A 122 16.73 27.55 -7.62
CA ALA A 122 17.39 28.41 -8.60
C ALA A 122 16.37 29.09 -9.53
N GLY A 123 15.37 28.34 -10.02
CA GLY A 123 14.29 28.89 -10.84
C GLY A 123 13.42 29.91 -10.09
N ALA A 124 13.15 29.70 -8.81
CA ALA A 124 12.41 30.68 -7.99
C ALA A 124 13.22 31.95 -7.74
N VAL A 125 14.54 31.83 -7.49
CA VAL A 125 15.45 32.96 -7.34
C VAL A 125 15.54 33.75 -8.65
N GLU A 126 15.72 33.06 -9.77
CA GLU A 126 15.79 33.67 -11.10
C GLU A 126 14.48 34.38 -11.47
N LEU A 127 13.33 33.75 -11.22
CA LEU A 127 12.01 34.38 -11.40
C LEU A 127 11.90 35.66 -10.56
N THR A 128 12.36 35.64 -9.30
CA THR A 128 12.34 36.80 -8.41
C THR A 128 13.27 37.91 -8.91
N ALA A 129 14.47 37.55 -9.39
CA ALA A 129 15.42 38.50 -9.96
C ALA A 129 14.90 39.13 -11.26
N ALA A 130 14.30 38.33 -12.15
CA ALA A 130 13.67 38.81 -13.38
C ALA A 130 12.50 39.77 -13.08
N LEU A 131 11.70 39.46 -12.06
CA LEU A 131 10.63 40.34 -11.56
C LEU A 131 11.17 41.66 -11.02
N TRP A 132 12.38 41.66 -10.45
CA TRP A 132 13.01 42.85 -9.88
C TRP A 132 13.60 43.77 -10.96
N ASN A 133 14.22 43.19 -12.00
CA ASN A 133 14.99 43.94 -13.00
C ASN A 133 14.20 44.28 -14.27
N GLY A 134 13.22 43.46 -14.65
CA GLY A 134 12.68 43.45 -16.02
C GLY A 134 11.27 44.00 -16.22
N LEU A 135 10.57 44.46 -15.18
CA LEU A 135 9.12 44.69 -15.24
C LEU A 135 8.72 46.18 -15.14
N PRO A 136 8.61 46.91 -16.28
CA PRO A 136 8.08 48.28 -16.32
C PRO A 136 6.54 48.37 -16.11
N TRP A 137 5.79 47.26 -16.14
CA TRP A 137 4.33 47.23 -15.95
C TRP A 137 3.83 47.61 -14.53
N LEU A 138 4.73 47.83 -13.57
CA LEU A 138 4.42 48.26 -12.20
C LEU A 138 4.63 49.77 -11.98
N LEU A 139 4.71 50.56 -13.06
CA LEU A 139 4.67 52.03 -13.05
C LEU A 139 3.26 52.59 -12.72
N VAL A 140 2.39 51.82 -12.07
CA VAL A 140 1.35 52.40 -11.22
C VAL A 140 2.07 52.88 -9.96
N PRO A 141 2.15 54.19 -9.67
CA PRO A 141 2.92 54.74 -8.55
C PRO A 141 2.52 54.23 -7.16
N SER A 142 1.46 53.41 -7.06
CA SER A 142 0.82 52.99 -5.82
C SER A 142 0.97 51.51 -5.48
N ILE A 143 1.61 50.66 -6.31
CA ILE A 143 1.79 49.25 -5.93
C ILE A 143 3.05 49.12 -5.05
N PRO A 144 2.91 48.68 -3.79
CA PRO A 144 4.04 48.59 -2.86
C PRO A 144 5.08 47.55 -3.32
N GLU A 145 6.36 47.80 -3.02
CA GLU A 145 7.45 46.83 -3.18
C GLU A 145 7.13 45.46 -2.54
N ALA A 146 6.30 45.48 -1.49
CA ALA A 146 5.74 44.30 -0.83
C ALA A 146 5.06 43.31 -1.79
N TRP A 147 4.43 43.77 -2.88
CA TRP A 147 3.80 42.89 -3.86
C TRP A 147 4.83 42.04 -4.63
N ARG A 148 5.98 42.62 -5.00
CA ARG A 148 7.04 41.89 -5.73
C ARG A 148 7.61 40.78 -4.86
N VAL A 149 7.87 41.11 -3.59
CA VAL A 149 8.29 40.15 -2.57
C VAL A 149 7.23 39.07 -2.39
N ALA A 150 5.94 39.43 -2.32
CA ALA A 150 4.84 38.48 -2.18
C ALA A 150 4.73 37.51 -3.36
N VAL A 151 4.91 37.95 -4.60
CA VAL A 151 4.89 37.08 -5.79
C VAL A 151 6.09 36.14 -5.81
N GLY A 152 7.30 36.64 -5.57
CA GLY A 152 8.51 35.81 -5.49
C GLY A 152 8.39 34.76 -4.37
N LEU A 153 7.94 35.18 -3.19
CA LEU A 153 7.74 34.31 -2.03
C LEU A 153 6.60 33.30 -2.27
N GLY A 154 5.53 33.71 -2.95
CA GLY A 154 4.44 32.82 -3.37
C GLY A 154 4.92 31.74 -4.35
N GLY A 155 5.75 32.11 -5.33
CA GLY A 155 6.39 31.16 -6.25
C GLY A 155 7.30 30.17 -5.53
N ALA A 156 8.18 30.68 -4.64
CA ALA A 156 9.04 29.85 -3.81
C ALA A 156 8.24 28.89 -2.91
N LEU A 157 7.16 29.37 -2.29
CA LEU A 157 6.25 28.58 -1.47
C LEU A 157 5.56 27.48 -2.29
N LEU A 158 5.11 27.79 -3.51
CA LEU A 158 4.49 26.80 -4.40
C LEU A 158 5.47 25.69 -4.78
N VAL A 159 6.73 26.04 -5.10
CA VAL A 159 7.80 25.07 -5.36
C VAL A 159 8.08 24.23 -4.11
N ALA A 160 8.19 24.85 -2.94
CA ALA A 160 8.44 24.16 -1.68
C ALA A 160 7.30 23.19 -1.31
N LEU A 161 6.05 23.60 -1.47
CA LEU A 161 4.87 22.76 -1.24
C LEU A 161 4.81 21.58 -2.21
N ALA A 162 5.07 21.83 -3.51
CA ALA A 162 5.12 20.77 -4.51
C ALA A 162 6.20 19.73 -4.19
N TYR A 163 7.38 20.19 -3.78
CA TYR A 163 8.47 19.33 -3.35
C TYR A 163 8.14 18.54 -2.08
N ALA A 164 7.60 19.21 -1.05
CA ALA A 164 7.22 18.61 0.23
C ALA A 164 6.11 17.55 0.05
N CYS A 165 5.11 17.83 -0.79
CA CYS A 165 4.05 16.88 -1.11
C CYS A 165 4.59 15.65 -1.86
N GLY A 166 5.54 15.85 -2.79
CA GLY A 166 6.21 14.75 -3.50
C GLY A 166 7.02 13.87 -2.55
N ARG A 167 7.76 14.50 -1.62
CA ARG A 167 8.48 13.84 -0.52
C ARG A 167 7.54 13.03 0.38
N TRP A 168 6.42 13.62 0.81
CA TRP A 168 5.44 12.96 1.65
C TRP A 168 4.85 11.73 0.97
N ARG A 169 4.50 11.83 -0.31
CA ARG A 169 4.01 10.69 -1.09
C ARG A 169 5.04 9.58 -1.21
N ALA A 170 6.30 9.92 -1.47
CA ALA A 170 7.38 8.93 -1.51
C ALA A 170 7.56 8.22 -0.16
N LEU A 171 7.42 8.96 0.94
CA LEU A 171 7.51 8.42 2.29
C LEU A 171 6.32 7.50 2.59
N ALA A 172 5.10 7.92 2.25
CA ALA A 172 3.88 7.14 2.43
C ALA A 172 3.91 5.83 1.62
N ALA A 173 4.42 5.86 0.38
CA ALA A 173 4.61 4.66 -0.42
C ALA A 173 5.62 3.70 0.23
N ALA A 174 6.75 4.22 0.72
CA ALA A 174 7.75 3.41 1.41
C ALA A 174 7.20 2.79 2.72
N HIS A 175 6.37 3.53 3.47
CA HIS A 175 5.70 3.01 4.66
C HIS A 175 4.69 1.92 4.31
N GLY A 176 3.89 2.11 3.25
CA GLY A 176 2.95 1.10 2.77
C GLY A 176 3.64 -0.22 2.43
N ASP A 177 4.75 -0.16 1.68
CA ASP A 177 5.56 -1.33 1.34
C ASP A 177 6.14 -2.01 2.58
N LEU A 178 6.61 -1.23 3.57
CA LEU A 178 7.10 -1.78 4.83
C LEU A 178 5.96 -2.47 5.58
N THR A 179 4.80 -1.83 5.75
CA THR A 179 3.67 -2.42 6.46
C THR A 179 3.18 -3.71 5.80
N ALA A 180 3.15 -3.78 4.47
CA ALA A 180 2.80 -5.00 3.76
C ALA A 180 3.83 -6.12 4.00
N ARG A 181 5.14 -5.79 4.00
CA ARG A 181 6.19 -6.78 4.33
C ARG A 181 6.07 -7.26 5.77
N TRP A 182 5.78 -6.37 6.70
CA TRP A 182 5.57 -6.72 8.12
C TRP A 182 4.34 -7.60 8.31
N SER A 183 3.23 -7.35 7.61
CA SER A 183 2.05 -8.21 7.71
C SER A 183 2.33 -9.62 7.20
N TYR A 184 3.01 -9.75 6.06
CA TYR A 184 3.42 -11.06 5.55
C TYR A 184 4.37 -11.80 6.51
N ALA A 185 5.34 -11.09 7.07
CA ALA A 185 6.26 -11.69 8.05
C ALA A 185 5.55 -12.10 9.35
N SER A 186 4.55 -11.31 9.79
CA SER A 186 3.77 -11.62 10.99
C SER A 186 2.87 -12.84 10.81
N GLU A 187 2.25 -13.00 9.63
CA GLU A 187 1.44 -14.18 9.31
C GLU A 187 2.29 -15.46 9.31
N GLU A 188 3.45 -15.41 8.66
CA GLU A 188 4.40 -16.53 8.63
C GLU A 188 4.85 -16.93 10.03
N ASN A 189 5.26 -15.96 10.87
CA ASN A 189 5.66 -16.23 12.25
C ASN A 189 4.50 -16.81 13.07
N HIS A 190 3.27 -16.33 12.87
CA HIS A 190 2.11 -16.85 13.58
C HIS A 190 1.87 -18.33 13.27
N HIS A 191 1.97 -18.72 12.00
CA HIS A 191 1.87 -20.13 11.60
C HIS A 191 2.95 -21.00 12.25
N GLN A 192 4.21 -20.54 12.25
CA GLN A 192 5.30 -21.27 12.90
C GLN A 192 5.10 -21.42 14.42
N HIS A 193 4.58 -20.39 15.09
CA HIS A 193 4.27 -20.46 16.52
C HIS A 193 3.13 -21.43 16.82
N LEU A 194 2.11 -21.51 15.96
CA LEU A 194 1.02 -22.48 16.12
C LEU A 194 1.53 -23.91 15.94
N ASP A 195 2.36 -24.18 14.94
CA ASP A 195 2.94 -25.51 14.72
C ASP A 195 3.82 -25.95 15.89
N LEU A 196 4.63 -25.03 16.43
CA LEU A 196 5.43 -25.28 17.63
C LEU A 196 4.55 -25.51 18.86
N ALA A 197 3.45 -24.76 19.02
CA ALA A 197 2.53 -24.97 20.14
C ALA A 197 1.83 -26.34 20.06
N VAL A 198 1.40 -26.75 18.85
CA VAL A 198 0.77 -28.06 18.62
C VAL A 198 1.74 -29.20 18.92
N THR A 199 2.97 -29.13 18.40
CA THR A 199 4.00 -30.17 18.64
C THR A 199 4.39 -30.27 20.12
N GLN A 200 4.54 -29.13 20.81
CA GLN A 200 4.78 -29.12 22.26
C GLN A 200 3.63 -29.74 23.04
N GLN A 201 2.38 -29.47 22.63
CA GLN A 201 1.22 -30.04 23.28
C GLN A 201 1.13 -31.55 23.05
N GLN A 202 1.41 -32.03 21.84
CA GLN A 202 1.47 -33.46 21.53
C GLN A 202 2.54 -34.18 22.38
N ALA A 203 3.72 -33.56 22.57
CA ALA A 203 4.77 -34.11 23.42
C ALA A 203 4.35 -34.19 24.89
N ARG A 204 3.65 -33.18 25.41
CA ARG A 204 3.09 -33.19 26.77
C ARG A 204 2.04 -34.28 26.94
N MET A 205 1.09 -34.39 26.01
CA MET A 205 0.06 -35.43 26.04
C MET A 205 0.67 -36.83 26.00
N ALA A 206 1.68 -37.08 25.16
CA ALA A 206 2.37 -38.37 25.11
C ALA A 206 3.01 -38.75 26.46
N GLY A 207 3.66 -37.79 27.12
CA GLY A 207 4.27 -38.02 28.44
C GLY A 207 3.25 -38.20 29.57
N GLU A 208 2.07 -37.59 29.48
CA GLU A 208 0.97 -37.79 30.42
C GLU A 208 0.32 -39.17 30.24
N VAL A 209 0.08 -39.59 28.99
CA VAL A 209 -0.42 -40.93 28.66
C VAL A 209 0.57 -42.01 29.12
N GLN A 210 1.86 -41.85 28.85
CA GLN A 210 2.87 -42.83 29.27
C GLN A 210 2.95 -42.96 30.80
N ARG A 211 2.82 -41.86 31.54
CA ARG A 211 2.79 -41.89 33.01
C ARG A 211 1.51 -42.56 33.54
N ALA A 212 0.35 -42.25 32.96
CA ALA A 212 -0.91 -42.89 33.34
C ALA A 212 -0.88 -44.40 33.07
N VAL A 213 -0.31 -44.82 31.93
CA VAL A 213 -0.13 -46.24 31.58
C VAL A 213 0.87 -46.92 32.52
N ALA A 214 1.99 -46.27 32.83
CA ALA A 214 2.99 -46.83 33.75
C ALA A 214 2.42 -47.07 35.16
N ALA A 215 1.67 -46.10 35.69
CA ALA A 215 1.00 -46.22 37.00
C ALA A 215 0.00 -47.38 37.02
N HIS A 216 -0.82 -47.54 35.98
CA HIS A 216 -1.75 -48.67 35.90
C HIS A 216 -1.05 -50.03 35.73
N LEU A 217 0.08 -50.08 35.03
CA LEU A 217 0.88 -51.30 34.94
C LEU A 217 1.51 -51.70 36.28
N GLU A 218 1.93 -50.72 37.10
CA GLU A 218 2.43 -50.98 38.46
C GLU A 218 1.34 -51.59 39.36
N ASP A 219 0.12 -51.04 39.34
CA ASP A 219 -1.02 -51.60 40.09
C ASP A 219 -1.32 -53.06 39.69
N ILE A 220 -1.34 -53.36 38.38
CA ILE A 220 -1.56 -54.72 37.87
C ILE A 220 -0.43 -55.66 38.32
N LEU A 221 0.82 -55.21 38.27
CA LEU A 221 1.98 -56.00 38.70
C LEU A 221 1.95 -56.30 40.20
N ASP A 222 1.54 -55.35 41.02
CA ASP A 222 1.42 -55.54 42.46
C ASP A 222 0.26 -56.48 42.81
N GLN A 223 -0.91 -56.33 42.16
CA GLN A 223 -2.01 -57.30 42.27
C GLN A 223 -1.58 -58.71 41.85
N ALA A 224 -0.82 -58.85 40.76
CA ALA A 224 -0.32 -60.14 40.31
C ALA A 224 0.68 -60.77 41.30
N ARG A 225 1.56 -59.96 41.89
CA ARG A 225 2.48 -60.42 42.95
C ARG A 225 1.72 -60.88 44.18
N GLU A 226 0.65 -60.19 44.54
CA GLU A 226 -0.18 -60.50 45.70
C GLU A 226 -0.98 -61.78 45.49
N GLY A 227 -1.61 -61.94 44.32
CA GLY A 227 -2.28 -63.18 43.89
C GLY A 227 -1.32 -64.39 43.90
N ARG A 228 -0.09 -64.22 43.40
CA ARG A 228 0.94 -65.27 43.43
C ARG A 228 1.34 -65.66 44.86
N ARG A 229 1.39 -64.71 45.80
CA ARG A 229 1.66 -65.01 47.23
C ARG A 229 0.48 -65.76 47.87
N ALA A 230 -0.75 -65.37 47.55
CA ALA A 230 -1.96 -66.04 48.05
C ALA A 230 -2.06 -67.49 47.55
N ALA A 231 -1.83 -67.71 46.25
CA ALA A 231 -1.82 -69.03 45.62
C ALA A 231 -0.83 -70.02 46.27
N ARG A 232 0.34 -69.54 46.72
CA ARG A 232 1.33 -70.37 47.45
C ARG A 232 0.85 -70.82 48.82
N ARG A 233 -0.05 -70.06 49.47
CA ARG A 233 -0.61 -70.42 50.79
C ARG A 233 -1.88 -71.27 50.67
N ALA A 234 -2.67 -71.04 49.62
CA ALA A 234 -3.95 -71.71 49.38
C ALA A 234 -4.15 -71.91 47.87
N PRO A 235 -3.83 -73.09 47.31
CA PRO A 235 -3.86 -73.31 45.86
C PRO A 235 -5.26 -73.22 45.25
N GLY A 236 -6.33 -73.49 46.02
CA GLY A 236 -7.71 -73.33 45.57
C GLY A 236 -8.10 -71.87 45.25
N LEU A 237 -7.44 -70.88 45.87
CA LEU A 237 -7.69 -69.45 45.65
C LEU A 237 -6.89 -68.86 44.48
N ALA A 238 -6.00 -69.66 43.86
CA ALA A 238 -5.17 -69.19 42.75
C ALA A 238 -5.99 -68.87 41.49
N ALA A 239 -7.07 -69.63 41.26
CA ALA A 239 -7.97 -69.42 40.14
C ALA A 239 -8.70 -68.08 40.26
N ASP A 240 -9.20 -67.75 41.46
CA ASP A 240 -9.90 -66.48 41.71
C ASP A 240 -8.97 -65.27 41.59
N ALA A 241 -7.73 -65.39 42.04
CA ALA A 241 -6.73 -64.33 41.89
C ALA A 241 -6.34 -64.10 40.42
N LEU A 242 -6.18 -65.16 39.63
CA LEU A 242 -5.93 -65.05 38.18
C LEU A 242 -7.13 -64.46 37.44
N ALA A 243 -8.36 -64.83 37.82
CA ALA A 243 -9.57 -64.23 37.26
C ALA A 243 -9.59 -62.71 37.51
N GLY A 244 -9.29 -62.26 38.73
CA GLY A 244 -9.24 -60.83 39.08
C GLY A 244 -8.23 -60.02 38.25
N ILE A 245 -7.04 -60.57 38.01
CA ILE A 245 -6.01 -59.94 37.15
C ILE A 245 -6.50 -59.85 35.70
N THR A 246 -7.20 -60.88 35.22
CA THR A 246 -7.71 -60.93 33.84
C THR A 246 -8.79 -59.86 33.64
N THR A 247 -9.75 -59.76 34.57
CA THR A 247 -10.78 -58.72 34.56
C THR A 247 -10.20 -57.31 34.64
N SER A 248 -9.19 -57.09 35.51
CA SER A 248 -8.57 -55.77 35.64
C SER A 248 -7.74 -55.39 34.40
N GLY A 249 -7.08 -56.37 33.77
CA GLY A 249 -6.40 -56.19 32.48
C GLY A 249 -7.36 -55.86 31.34
N GLU A 250 -8.51 -56.53 31.28
CA GLU A 250 -9.57 -56.24 30.30
C GLU A 250 -10.19 -54.84 30.50
N GLU A 251 -10.44 -54.42 31.74
CA GLU A 251 -10.89 -53.05 32.03
C GLU A 251 -9.84 -52.01 31.62
N ALA A 252 -8.56 -52.24 31.88
CA ALA A 252 -7.49 -51.33 31.49
C ALA A 252 -7.37 -51.22 29.96
N LEU A 253 -7.42 -52.34 29.25
CA LEU A 253 -7.45 -52.36 27.78
C LEU A 253 -8.69 -51.65 27.21
N GLY A 254 -9.86 -51.84 27.84
CA GLY A 254 -11.09 -51.14 27.49
C GLY A 254 -10.99 -49.62 27.65
N ARG A 255 -10.33 -49.13 28.72
CA ARG A 255 -10.08 -47.70 28.92
C ARG A 255 -9.13 -47.13 27.86
N VAL A 256 -8.08 -47.87 27.49
CA VAL A 256 -7.15 -47.46 26.42
C VAL A 256 -7.84 -47.44 25.06
N GLN A 257 -8.64 -48.45 24.72
CA GLN A 257 -9.42 -48.48 23.47
C GLN A 257 -10.49 -47.38 23.44
N SER A 258 -11.12 -47.06 24.56
CA SER A 258 -12.06 -45.94 24.68
C SER A 258 -11.39 -44.60 24.40
N LEU A 259 -10.19 -44.36 24.97
CA LEU A 259 -9.41 -43.15 24.71
C LEU A 259 -8.92 -43.08 23.25
N LEU A 260 -8.50 -44.20 22.67
CA LEU A 260 -8.11 -44.27 21.25
C LEU A 260 -9.31 -44.05 20.32
N SER A 261 -10.48 -44.58 20.64
CA SER A 261 -11.73 -44.35 19.92
C SER A 261 -12.16 -42.88 19.95
N LEU A 262 -11.95 -42.20 21.09
CA LEU A 262 -12.17 -40.76 21.22
C LEU A 262 -11.19 -39.91 20.40
N LEU A 263 -9.96 -40.39 20.18
CA LEU A 263 -8.98 -39.75 19.29
C LEU A 263 -9.21 -40.06 17.80
N ASP A 264 -9.79 -41.22 17.46
CA ASP A 264 -10.07 -41.66 16.08
C ASP A 264 -11.42 -41.15 15.57
N ALA A 265 -12.26 -40.58 16.45
CA ALA A 265 -13.52 -39.95 16.07
C ALA A 265 -13.25 -38.81 15.07
N PRO A 266 -13.77 -38.87 13.82
CA PRO A 266 -13.51 -37.86 12.81
C PRO A 266 -14.07 -36.52 13.27
N ASP A 267 -13.22 -35.51 13.23
CA ASP A 267 -13.48 -34.14 13.63
C ASP A 267 -14.86 -33.64 13.07
N PRO A 268 -15.86 -33.37 13.93
CA PRO A 268 -17.23 -33.03 13.50
C PRO A 268 -17.31 -31.68 12.77
N THR A 269 -16.21 -30.96 12.65
CA THR A 269 -16.12 -29.66 11.97
C THR A 269 -16.08 -29.75 10.44
N ARG A 270 -16.05 -30.95 9.83
CA ARG A 270 -16.16 -31.12 8.36
C ARG A 270 -17.54 -31.53 7.83
N SER A 271 -18.54 -31.71 8.69
CA SER A 271 -19.88 -32.20 8.30
C SER A 271 -21.01 -31.26 8.76
N SER A 272 -20.98 -30.00 8.34
CA SER A 272 -22.13 -29.09 8.48
C SER A 272 -22.16 -27.99 7.42
N THR A 273 -22.33 -28.39 6.16
CA THR A 273 -22.90 -27.52 5.11
C THR A 273 -24.06 -28.21 4.41
N THR A 274 -25.16 -28.41 5.14
CA THR A 274 -26.51 -28.58 4.55
C THR A 274 -27.57 -28.07 5.53
N ASN A 275 -28.04 -26.84 5.31
CA ASN A 275 -29.33 -26.32 5.78
C ASN A 275 -30.45 -27.01 4.94
N PRO A 276 -31.73 -27.19 5.36
CA PRO A 276 -32.61 -26.11 5.86
C PRO A 276 -33.77 -26.52 6.83
N SER A 277 -34.52 -25.49 7.27
CA SER A 277 -35.97 -25.41 7.61
C SER A 277 -36.41 -25.12 9.07
N SER A 278 -36.64 -23.81 9.34
CA SER A 278 -37.87 -23.15 9.88
C SER A 278 -38.45 -23.53 11.28
N PRO A 279 -39.42 -22.78 11.87
CA PRO A 279 -39.66 -21.32 12.02
C PRO A 279 -40.13 -20.85 13.45
N SER A 280 -40.28 -19.52 13.65
CA SER A 280 -41.10 -18.80 14.71
C SER A 280 -40.60 -18.83 16.17
N SER A 281 -40.60 -17.80 17.04
CA SER A 281 -41.37 -16.53 17.21
C SER A 281 -40.68 -15.57 18.26
N PRO A 282 -41.21 -14.35 18.58
CA PRO A 282 -40.48 -13.10 18.99
C PRO A 282 -40.71 -12.70 20.49
N PRO A 283 -40.65 -11.42 20.98
CA PRO A 283 -39.91 -10.19 20.62
C PRO A 283 -39.05 -9.62 21.78
N SER A 284 -37.95 -8.91 21.50
CA SER A 284 -37.36 -7.96 22.47
C SER A 284 -36.72 -6.75 21.79
N THR A 285 -37.32 -5.58 22.01
CA THR A 285 -36.90 -4.22 21.67
C THR A 285 -35.79 -3.71 22.64
N PRO A 286 -35.17 -2.54 22.44
CA PRO A 286 -34.16 -2.24 21.42
C PRO A 286 -32.86 -1.71 22.08
N SER A 287 -31.70 -2.35 21.85
CA SER A 287 -30.41 -1.74 22.20
C SER A 287 -29.68 -1.21 20.95
N ARG A 288 -29.95 0.07 20.71
CA ARG A 288 -29.03 1.11 20.25
C ARG A 288 -27.56 0.67 20.03
N ARG A 289 -27.09 0.85 18.79
CA ARG A 289 -25.85 1.57 18.36
C ARG A 289 -24.84 0.79 17.49
N SER A 290 -24.36 1.50 16.47
CA SER A 290 -23.26 1.22 15.51
C SER A 290 -23.68 0.35 14.30
N ARG A 291 -24.00 0.92 13.13
CA ARG A 291 -23.18 1.76 12.22
C ARG A 291 -21.94 1.01 11.72
N SER A 292 -22.15 -0.03 10.91
CA SER A 292 -21.15 -0.55 9.98
C SER A 292 -21.66 -0.41 8.56
N SER A 293 -20.99 0.49 7.84
CA SER A 293 -21.10 0.72 6.42
C SER A 293 -20.70 -0.54 5.66
N SER A 294 -21.64 -1.02 4.86
CA SER A 294 -21.45 -1.93 3.74
C SER A 294 -20.62 -1.25 2.65
N THR A 295 -19.51 -1.86 2.26
CA THR A 295 -18.99 -1.75 0.89
C THR A 295 -18.29 -3.08 0.62
N SER A 296 -19.07 -4.04 0.13
CA SER A 296 -19.14 -4.39 -1.29
C SER A 296 -17.83 -5.00 -1.78
N ARG A 297 -17.84 -6.32 -1.67
CA ARG A 297 -16.94 -7.30 -2.25
C ARG A 297 -17.34 -7.46 -3.72
N ALA A 298 -16.46 -7.14 -4.65
CA ALA A 298 -16.63 -7.48 -6.06
C ALA A 298 -15.30 -7.86 -6.71
N SER A 299 -15.37 -8.94 -7.49
CA SER A 299 -14.43 -9.38 -8.55
C SER A 299 -13.08 -9.95 -8.14
N SER A 300 -13.12 -11.22 -7.76
CA SER A 300 -12.08 -12.21 -8.06
C SER A 300 -11.98 -12.37 -9.58
N THR A 301 -10.80 -12.17 -10.16
CA THR A 301 -10.46 -12.63 -11.52
C THR A 301 -9.18 -13.46 -11.42
N ARG A 302 -9.36 -14.77 -11.60
CA ARG A 302 -8.35 -15.81 -11.61
C ARG A 302 -7.70 -15.84 -13.00
N PRO A 303 -6.36 -15.71 -13.16
CA PRO A 303 -5.72 -16.00 -14.43
C PRO A 303 -5.43 -17.50 -14.55
N ALA A 304 -5.93 -18.08 -15.64
CA ALA A 304 -5.53 -19.39 -16.14
C ALA A 304 -4.26 -19.25 -17.00
N GLY A 305 -3.43 -20.30 -17.01
CA GLY A 305 -2.46 -20.53 -18.10
C GLY A 305 -0.99 -20.43 -17.69
N ARG A 306 -0.48 -21.46 -17.02
CA ARG A 306 0.96 -21.76 -16.96
C ARG A 306 1.26 -22.82 -18.02
N ALA A 307 1.85 -22.40 -19.13
CA ALA A 307 2.40 -23.31 -20.14
C ALA A 307 3.86 -23.64 -19.77
N SER A 308 4.15 -24.93 -19.66
CA SER A 308 5.50 -25.48 -19.44
C SER A 308 6.30 -25.47 -20.75
N PRO A 309 7.60 -25.14 -20.75
CA PRO A 309 8.47 -25.36 -21.89
C PRO A 309 8.97 -26.81 -21.95
N SER A 310 8.87 -27.40 -23.14
CA SER A 310 9.51 -28.67 -23.52
C SER A 310 11.01 -28.48 -23.75
N PRO A 311 11.89 -29.40 -23.32
CA PRO A 311 13.31 -29.39 -23.70
C PRO A 311 13.49 -30.12 -25.04
N SER A 312 13.96 -29.41 -26.07
CA SER A 312 14.49 -30.03 -27.28
C SER A 312 15.93 -30.49 -27.07
N ARG A 313 16.18 -31.72 -27.52
CA ARG A 313 17.50 -32.35 -27.72
C ARG A 313 18.36 -31.59 -28.73
#